data_AF-A0A328F7C3-F1
#
_entry.id   AF-A0A328F7C3-F1
#
_cell.length_a   1.000
_cell.length_b   1.000
_cell.length_c   1.000
_cell.angle_alpha   90.00
_cell.angle_beta   90.00
_cell.angle_gamma   90.00
#
_symmetry.space_group_name_H-M   'P 1'
#
loop_
_entity.id
_entity.type
_entity.pdbx_description
1 polymer ?
#
loop_
_entity_poly.entity_id
_entity_poly.type
_entity_poly.pdbx_seq_one_letter_code
_entity_poly.pdbx_strand_id
1 'polypeptide(L)'
;MILNESFSEDLKKRFNPETDTLIFMCRSCSHSCEATNIAYLKASWPLDKIYNMMGGFEGDKEKNEHSALYGKRVLGVWKNEGLPWTYKVDSKLAYPEAD
;
A
#
# COMPACT_ATOMS: atom_id res chain seq x y z
N MET A 1 5.68 -14.19 -4.47
CA MET A 1 4.42 -13.50 -4.12
C MET A 1 3.30 -14.33 -4.73
N ILE A 2 2.29 -14.71 -3.97
CA ILE A 2 1.10 -15.38 -4.51
C ILE A 2 0.07 -14.29 -4.79
N LEU A 3 -0.46 -14.25 -6.01
CA LEU A 3 -1.43 -13.23 -6.42
C LEU A 3 -2.80 -13.55 -5.82
N ASN A 4 -3.48 -12.55 -5.25
CA ASN A 4 -4.91 -12.66 -4.97
C ASN A 4 -5.67 -12.37 -6.27
N GLU A 5 -6.20 -13.41 -6.91
CA GLU A 5 -6.92 -13.28 -8.18
C GLU A 5 -8.24 -12.51 -8.03
N SER A 6 -8.83 -12.47 -6.83
CA SER A 6 -10.08 -11.74 -6.56
C SER A 6 -9.89 -10.24 -6.31
N PHE A 7 -8.64 -9.77 -6.16
CA PHE A 7 -8.36 -8.40 -5.72
C PHE A 7 -8.99 -7.32 -6.62
N SER A 8 -9.00 -7.51 -7.95
CA SER A 8 -9.61 -6.55 -8.87
C SER A 8 -11.13 -6.44 -8.69
N GLU A 9 -11.81 -7.56 -8.39
CA GLU A 9 -13.24 -7.54 -8.12
C GLU A 9 -13.53 -6.90 -6.77
N ASP A 10 -12.71 -7.15 -5.75
CA ASP A 10 -12.87 -6.55 -4.43
C ASP A 10 -12.70 -5.02 -4.48
N LEU A 11 -11.80 -4.51 -5.32
CA LEU A 11 -11.68 -3.06 -5.57
C LEU A 11 -12.97 -2.48 -6.16
N LYS A 12 -13.51 -3.10 -7.22
CA LYS A 12 -14.73 -2.63 -7.88
C LYS A 12 -15.98 -2.75 -7.01
N LYS A 13 -16.02 -3.69 -6.07
CA LYS A 13 -17.12 -3.82 -5.10
C LYS A 13 -17.11 -2.69 -4.07
N ARG A 14 -15.94 -2.15 -3.73
CA ARG A 14 -15.78 -1.20 -2.62
C ARG A 14 -15.61 0.25 -3.06
N PHE A 15 -15.08 0.48 -4.25
CA PHE A 15 -14.76 1.81 -4.78
C PHE A 15 -15.26 1.96 -6.22
N ASN A 16 -15.46 3.20 -6.64
CA ASN A 16 -15.92 3.54 -7.99
C ASN A 16 -14.76 4.10 -8.83
N PRO A 17 -14.35 3.44 -9.94
CA PRO A 17 -13.27 3.91 -10.81
C PRO A 17 -13.49 5.29 -11.42
N GLU A 18 -14.74 5.70 -11.62
CA GLU A 18 -15.09 6.98 -12.24
C GLU A 18 -14.96 8.15 -11.28
N THR A 19 -15.18 7.93 -9.99
CA THR A 19 -15.20 9.01 -8.98
C THR A 19 -13.98 8.96 -8.06
N ASP A 20 -13.55 7.78 -7.65
CA ASP A 20 -12.62 7.61 -6.53
C ASP A 20 -11.16 7.58 -6.99
N THR A 21 -10.29 8.17 -6.19
CA THR A 21 -8.83 8.08 -6.36
C THR A 21 -8.28 7.04 -5.39
N LEU A 22 -7.48 6.10 -5.90
CA LEU A 22 -6.82 5.09 -5.09
C LEU A 22 -5.36 5.45 -4.86
N ILE A 23 -4.95 5.41 -3.60
CA ILE A 23 -3.55 5.50 -3.18
C ILE A 23 -3.20 4.19 -2.49
N PHE A 24 -2.36 3.37 -3.11
CA PHE A 24 -1.91 2.11 -2.53
C PHE A 24 -0.67 2.30 -1.68
N MET A 25 -0.67 1.66 -0.52
CA MET A 25 0.47 1.63 0.38
C MET A 25 0.62 0.22 0.94
N CYS A 26 1.86 -0.27 1.00
CA CYS A 26 2.20 -1.45 1.78
C CYS A 26 3.36 -1.11 2.72
N ARG A 27 3.97 -2.11 3.36
CA ARG A 27 5.11 -1.89 4.27
C ARG A 27 6.31 -1.19 3.61
N SER A 28 6.69 -1.64 2.41
CA SER A 28 7.93 -1.25 1.72
C SER A 28 7.79 -1.34 0.19
N CYS A 29 6.72 -0.77 -0.35
CA CYS A 29 6.44 -0.58 -1.78
C CYS A 29 6.19 -1.80 -2.69
N SER A 30 6.66 -3.02 -2.37
CA SER A 30 6.56 -4.17 -3.31
C SER A 30 5.12 -4.55 -3.68
N HIS A 31 4.24 -4.80 -2.71
CA HIS A 31 2.86 -5.22 -2.99
C HIS A 31 1.98 -4.08 -3.51
N SER A 32 2.27 -2.83 -3.12
CA SER A 32 1.47 -1.68 -3.52
C SER A 32 1.71 -1.25 -4.98
N CYS A 33 2.92 -1.49 -5.50
CA CYS A 33 3.18 -1.38 -6.94
C CYS A 33 2.32 -2.37 -7.73
N GLU A 34 2.25 -3.63 -7.29
CA GLU A 34 1.44 -4.63 -7.99
C GLU A 34 -0.07 -4.34 -7.85
N ALA A 35 -0.52 -3.86 -6.69
CA ALA A 35 -1.90 -3.41 -6.51
C ALA A 35 -2.27 -2.27 -7.49
N THR A 36 -1.35 -1.33 -7.71
CA THR A 36 -1.50 -0.24 -8.70
C THR A 36 -1.65 -0.80 -10.12
N ASN A 37 -0.80 -1.77 -10.50
CA ASN A 37 -0.89 -2.45 -11.80
C ASN A 37 -2.24 -3.16 -11.96
N ILE A 38 -2.70 -3.88 -10.95
CA ILE A 38 -3.99 -4.59 -10.98
C ILE A 38 -5.15 -3.60 -11.10
N ALA A 39 -5.12 -2.49 -10.35
CA ALA A 39 -6.17 -1.48 -10.40
C ALA A 39 -6.31 -0.88 -11.82
N TYR A 40 -5.19 -0.61 -12.48
CA TYR A 40 -5.16 -0.11 -13.86
C TYR A 40 -5.58 -1.19 -14.87
N LEU A 41 -4.88 -2.33 -14.87
CA LEU A 41 -5.00 -3.35 -15.91
C LEU A 41 -6.26 -4.22 -15.79
N LYS A 42 -6.81 -4.36 -14.58
CA LYS A 42 -7.89 -5.33 -14.28
C LYS A 42 -9.10 -4.73 -13.58
N ALA A 43 -9.00 -3.54 -12.98
CA ALA A 43 -10.11 -2.88 -12.28
C ALA A 43 -10.56 -1.56 -12.93
N SER A 44 -10.03 -1.22 -14.11
CA SER A 44 -10.47 -0.08 -14.93
C SER A 44 -10.30 1.30 -14.30
N TRP A 45 -9.43 1.47 -13.30
CA TRP A 45 -9.07 2.82 -12.86
C TRP A 45 -8.23 3.53 -13.92
N PRO A 46 -8.45 4.84 -14.16
CA PRO A 46 -7.62 5.62 -15.06
C PRO A 46 -6.29 6.02 -14.39
N LEU A 47 -5.23 6.23 -15.18
CA LEU A 47 -3.88 6.51 -14.68
C LEU A 47 -3.77 7.77 -13.80
N ASP A 48 -4.65 8.75 -14.00
CA ASP A 48 -4.72 9.99 -13.22
C ASP A 48 -5.47 9.82 -11.89
N LYS A 49 -5.98 8.63 -11.58
CA LYS A 49 -6.66 8.29 -10.32
C LYS A 49 -6.03 7.13 -9.56
N ILE A 50 -4.85 6.67 -9.96
CA ILE A 50 -4.13 5.61 -9.24
C ILE A 50 -2.72 6.07 -8.90
N TYR A 51 -2.39 5.94 -7.62
CA TYR A 51 -1.08 6.29 -7.11
C TYR A 51 -0.52 5.18 -6.23
N ASN A 52 0.79 4.97 -6.30
CA ASN A 52 1.52 4.20 -5.32
C ASN A 52 2.25 5.15 -4.37
N MET A 53 2.04 4.98 -3.07
CA MET A 53 2.84 5.67 -2.05
C MET A 53 4.22 5.02 -1.98
N MET A 54 5.17 5.62 -2.70
CA MET A 54 6.56 5.16 -2.75
C MET A 54 7.15 5.05 -1.35
N GLY A 55 8.04 4.08 -1.15
CA GLY A 55 8.66 3.78 0.16
C GLY A 55 7.73 3.13 1.20
N GLY A 56 6.42 3.23 1.05
CA GLY A 56 5.44 2.57 1.91
C GLY A 56 5.41 3.12 3.35
N PHE A 57 4.84 2.32 4.25
CA PHE A 57 4.61 2.73 5.64
C PHE A 57 5.88 2.76 6.50
N GLU A 58 6.62 1.64 6.52
CA GLU A 58 7.82 1.48 7.37
C GLU A 58 9.14 1.66 6.58
N GLY A 59 9.10 1.48 5.26
CA GLY A 59 10.30 1.54 4.44
C GLY A 59 11.11 0.24 4.42
N ASP A 60 12.20 0.31 3.66
CA ASP A 60 13.23 -0.72 3.57
C ASP A 60 14.15 -0.72 4.78
N LYS A 61 14.87 -1.84 4.91
CA LYS A 61 15.90 -1.99 5.92
C LYS A 61 17.15 -1.22 5.53
N GLU A 62 17.80 -0.59 6.50
CA GLU A 62 19.19 -0.15 6.37
C GLU A 62 20.09 -1.35 6.12
N LYS A 63 20.90 -1.28 5.05
CA LYS A 63 21.77 -2.37 4.59
C LYS A 63 23.24 -2.09 4.85
N ASN A 64 23.61 -0.86 5.20
CA ASN A 64 24.97 -0.53 5.60
C ASN A 64 25.27 -1.14 6.97
N GLU A 65 26.16 -2.14 7.00
CA GLU A 65 26.58 -2.85 8.22
C GLU A 65 27.29 -1.95 9.25
N HIS A 66 27.84 -0.81 8.81
CA HIS A 66 28.46 0.17 9.71
C HIS A 66 27.46 1.18 10.29
N SER A 67 26.20 1.14 9.86
CA SER A 67 25.16 2.01 10.42
C SER A 67 24.70 1.50 11.78
N ALA A 68 24.53 2.42 12.75
CA ALA A 68 23.86 2.11 14.01
C ALA A 68 22.39 1.66 13.84
N LEU A 69 21.85 1.82 12.62
CA LEU A 69 20.50 1.41 12.25
C LEU A 69 20.47 0.15 11.38
N TYR A 70 21.60 -0.53 11.17
CA TYR A 70 21.69 -1.74 10.34
C TYR A 70 20.56 -2.74 10.65
N GLY A 71 19.88 -3.18 9.60
CA GLY A 71 18.77 -4.13 9.67
C GLY A 71 17.42 -3.54 10.13
N LYS A 72 17.38 -2.29 10.61
CA LYS A 72 16.14 -1.62 11.01
C LYS A 72 15.43 -1.00 9.79
N ARG A 73 14.09 -0.99 9.81
CA ARG A 73 13.27 -0.33 8.79
C ARG A 73 13.22 1.17 9.04
N VAL A 74 14.23 1.85 8.53
CA VAL A 74 14.41 3.30 8.70
C VAL A 74 14.55 4.01 7.35
N LEU A 75 14.58 3.26 6.24
CA LEU A 75 14.75 3.80 4.89
C LEU A 75 13.39 3.85 4.18
N GLY A 76 12.63 4.92 4.36
CA GLY A 76 11.29 5.09 3.78
C GLY A 76 10.52 6.23 4.42
N VAL A 77 9.27 6.41 4.01
CA VAL A 77 8.60 7.73 4.03
C VAL A 77 7.56 7.85 5.16
N TRP A 78 6.43 7.13 5.15
CA TRP A 78 5.28 7.57 5.96
C TRP A 78 5.56 7.70 7.47
N LYS A 79 6.04 6.62 8.10
CA LYS A 79 6.29 6.62 9.54
C LYS A 79 7.51 7.47 9.93
N ASN A 80 8.56 7.47 9.11
CA ASN A 80 9.83 8.13 9.44
C ASN A 80 9.79 9.64 9.17
N GLU A 81 8.95 10.11 8.25
CA GLU A 81 8.67 11.54 8.01
C GLU A 81 7.69 12.14 9.04
N GLY A 82 7.28 11.36 10.05
CA GLY A 82 6.39 11.83 11.11
C GLY A 82 4.96 12.10 10.66
N LEU A 83 4.51 11.52 9.54
CA LEU A 83 3.12 11.65 9.10
C LEU A 83 2.17 10.95 10.10
N PRO A 84 0.91 11.39 10.23
CA PRO A 84 -0.02 10.82 11.20
C PRO A 84 -0.25 9.33 10.99
N TRP A 85 -0.18 8.56 12.08
CA TRP A 85 -0.56 7.14 12.13
C TRP A 85 -0.93 6.73 13.55
N THR A 86 -1.61 5.61 13.69
CA THR A 86 -2.00 5.06 14.99
C THR A 86 -2.01 3.53 14.95
N TYR A 87 -1.78 2.90 16.11
CA TYR A 87 -2.03 1.47 16.30
C TYR A 87 -3.51 1.15 16.54
N LYS A 88 -4.34 2.16 16.81
CA LYS A 88 -5.79 1.96 17.00
C LYS A 88 -6.44 1.70 15.64
N VAL A 89 -6.81 0.45 15.41
CA VAL A 89 -7.54 0.05 14.19
C VAL A 89 -8.99 0.52 14.28
N ASP A 90 -9.48 1.17 13.22
CA ASP A 90 -10.91 1.39 13.01
C ASP A 90 -11.47 0.21 12.22
N SER A 91 -12.34 -0.59 12.86
CA SER A 91 -12.91 -1.79 12.26
C SER A 91 -13.76 -1.51 11.02
N LYS A 92 -14.24 -0.27 10.83
CA LYS A 92 -14.97 0.14 9.63
C LYS A 92 -14.04 0.32 8.42
N LEU A 93 -12.77 0.62 8.67
CA LEU A 93 -11.73 0.84 7.66
C LEU A 93 -10.87 -0.40 7.42
N ALA A 94 -10.84 -1.33 8.36
CA ALA A 94 -10.14 -2.60 8.20
C ALA A 94 -10.73 -3.44 7.06
N TYR A 95 -9.87 -4.24 6.42
CA TYR A 95 -10.34 -5.28 5.51
C TYR A 95 -11.20 -6.27 6.32
N PRO A 96 -12.41 -6.61 5.89
CA PRO A 96 -13.27 -7.53 6.63
C PRO A 96 -12.57 -8.89 6.75
N GLU A 97 -12.83 -9.60 7.85
CA GLU A 97 -12.46 -11.01 7.93
C GLU A 97 -13.17 -11.76 6.79
N ALA A 98 -12.46 -12.70 6.16
CA ALA A 98 -13.09 -13.56 5.17
C ALA A 98 -14.11 -14.45 5.89
N ASP A 99 -15.34 -14.50 5.38
CA ASP A 99 -16.37 -15.44 5.84
C ASP A 99 -15.94 -16.90 5.68
#